data_AF-A0A7X6UP50-F1
#
_entry.id   AF-A0A7X6UP50-F1
#
_cell.length_a   1.000
_cell.length_b   1.000
_cell.length_c   1.000
_cell.angle_alpha   90.00
_cell.angle_beta   90.00
_cell.angle_gamma   90.00
#
_symmetry.space_group_name_H-M   'P 1'
#
loop_
_entity.id
_entity.type
_entity.pdbx_description
1 polymer ?
#
loop_
_entity_poly.entity_id
_entity_poly.type
_entity_poly.pdbx_seq_one_letter_code
_entity_poly.pdbx_strand_id
1 'polypeptide(L)'
;MRTKEEYYENVLENRRLAADPQITRCSCPNTLCDWHGKCKECVALHRYHNDHVPVCLQPIINDKIKALAGVAEMFVEKKEPTPIEYRHYVKDQDKICECTKNKIDE
;
A
#
# COMPACT_ATOMS: atom_id res chain seq x y z
N MET A 1 28.32 -13.79 -8.10
CA MET A 1 28.34 -12.46 -7.43
C MET A 1 28.31 -11.43 -8.53
N ARG A 2 27.50 -10.36 -8.43
CA ARG A 2 27.47 -9.31 -9.45
C ARG A 2 28.73 -8.44 -9.36
N THR A 3 29.21 -7.95 -10.48
CA THR A 3 30.26 -6.93 -10.55
C THR A 3 29.72 -5.55 -10.14
N LYS A 4 30.62 -4.59 -9.88
CA LYS A 4 30.21 -3.21 -9.53
C LYS A 4 29.53 -2.51 -10.70
N GLU A 5 29.96 -2.82 -11.92
CA GLU A 5 29.39 -2.33 -13.17
C GLU A 5 27.96 -2.85 -13.35
N GLU A 6 27.74 -4.16 -13.21
CA GLU A 6 26.40 -4.76 -13.26
C GLU A 6 25.47 -4.19 -12.18
N TYR A 7 25.99 -3.92 -10.97
CA TYR A 7 25.19 -3.30 -9.92
C TYR A 7 24.77 -1.87 -10.29
N TYR A 8 25.68 -1.08 -10.88
CA TYR A 8 25.38 0.27 -11.31
C TYR A 8 24.29 0.30 -12.38
N GLU A 9 24.36 -0.58 -13.39
CA GLU A 9 23.32 -0.71 -14.41
C GLU A 9 21.96 -1.07 -13.81
N ASN A 10 21.92 -1.98 -12.83
CA ASN A 10 20.69 -2.28 -12.10
C ASN A 10 20.13 -1.05 -11.37
N VAL A 11 20.98 -0.22 -10.77
CA VAL A 11 20.55 1.01 -10.09
C VAL A 11 19.98 2.02 -11.10
N LEU A 12 20.58 2.16 -12.28
CA LEU A 12 20.05 3.02 -13.34
C LEU A 12 18.67 2.55 -13.80
N GLU A 13 18.50 1.25 -14.04
CA GLU A 13 17.20 0.70 -14.42
C GLU A 13 16.15 0.89 -13.33
N ASN A 14 16.50 0.63 -12.06
CA ASN A 14 15.59 0.87 -10.94
C ASN A 14 15.13 2.34 -10.86
N ARG A 15 16.02 3.30 -11.12
CA ARG A 15 15.67 4.73 -11.18
C ARG A 15 14.73 5.04 -12.33
N ARG A 16 14.97 4.44 -13.51
CA ARG A 16 14.07 4.57 -14.67
C ARG A 16 12.68 4.06 -14.35
N LEU A 17 12.58 2.86 -13.79
CA LEU A 17 11.30 2.25 -13.40
C LEU A 17 10.57 3.07 -12.34
N ALA A 18 11.29 3.57 -11.33
CA ALA A 18 10.72 4.38 -10.26
C ALA A 18 10.27 5.79 -10.73
N ALA A 19 10.76 6.26 -11.88
CA ALA A 19 10.34 7.53 -12.48
C ALA A 19 9.09 7.40 -13.35
N ASP A 20 8.72 6.19 -13.77
CA ASP A 20 7.55 5.95 -14.64
C ASP A 20 6.23 5.98 -13.82
N PRO A 21 5.31 6.92 -14.12
CA PRO A 21 4.01 7.00 -13.43
C PRO A 21 3.12 5.79 -13.62
N GLN A 22 3.24 5.06 -14.74
CA GLN A 22 2.46 3.86 -14.98
C GLN A 22 2.91 2.72 -14.07
N ILE A 23 4.22 2.61 -13.83
CA ILE A 23 4.83 1.60 -12.96
C ILE A 23 4.59 1.92 -11.48
N THR A 24 4.66 3.20 -11.11
CA THR A 24 4.48 3.65 -9.72
C THR A 24 3.02 3.81 -9.31
N ARG A 25 2.07 3.57 -10.23
CA ARG A 25 0.64 3.57 -9.94
C ARG A 25 0.28 2.49 -8.93
N CYS A 26 -0.44 2.86 -7.88
CA CYS A 26 -0.87 1.91 -6.85
C CYS A 26 -1.94 0.96 -7.39
N SER A 27 -1.68 -0.36 -7.31
CA SER A 27 -2.61 -1.43 -7.71
C SER A 27 -3.57 -1.86 -6.58
N CYS A 28 -3.62 -1.12 -5.48
CA CYS A 28 -4.44 -1.48 -4.32
C CYS A 28 -5.93 -1.53 -4.69
N PRO A 29 -6.65 -2.64 -4.37
CA PRO A 29 -8.08 -2.74 -4.63
C PRO A 29 -8.93 -1.84 -3.71
N ASN A 30 -8.37 -1.38 -2.58
CA ASN A 30 -9.04 -0.44 -1.69
C ASN A 30 -8.79 1.00 -2.16
N THR A 31 -9.74 1.53 -2.93
CA THR A 31 -9.71 2.89 -3.50
C THR A 31 -10.23 3.96 -2.54
N LEU A 32 -10.80 3.57 -1.39
CA LEU A 32 -11.27 4.49 -0.34
C LEU A 32 -10.17 4.86 0.66
N CYS A 33 -8.93 4.45 0.42
CA CYS A 33 -7.79 4.86 1.24
C CYS A 33 -7.34 6.26 0.85
N ASP A 34 -7.15 7.16 1.83
CA ASP A 34 -6.70 8.55 1.59
C ASP A 34 -5.29 8.63 1.00
N TRP A 35 -4.52 7.53 1.15
CA TRP A 35 -3.18 7.36 0.61
C TRP A 35 -3.15 6.50 -0.67
N HIS A 36 -4.31 6.16 -1.22
CA HIS A 36 -4.38 5.46 -2.49
C HIS A 36 -3.69 6.28 -3.59
N GLY A 37 -2.85 5.62 -4.39
CA GLY A 37 -2.01 6.30 -5.39
C GLY A 37 -0.81 7.08 -4.83
N LYS A 38 -0.70 7.24 -3.51
CA LYS A 38 0.39 7.94 -2.81
C LYS A 38 1.32 6.91 -2.12
N CYS A 39 2.05 6.16 -2.94
CA CYS A 39 2.83 4.99 -2.49
C CYS A 39 3.87 5.35 -1.41
N LYS A 40 4.54 6.51 -1.52
CA LYS A 40 5.57 6.94 -0.57
C LYS A 40 4.97 7.18 0.83
N GLU A 41 3.85 7.87 0.90
CA GLU A 41 3.11 8.19 2.12
C GLU A 41 2.51 6.93 2.73
N CYS A 42 1.90 6.07 1.91
CA CYS A 42 1.36 4.79 2.35
C CYS A 42 2.45 3.92 3.01
N VAL A 43 3.59 3.74 2.33
CA VAL A 43 4.72 2.96 2.88
C VAL A 43 5.26 3.59 4.16
N ALA A 44 5.36 4.92 4.24
CA ALA A 44 5.84 5.59 5.44
C ALA A 44 4.97 5.28 6.67
N LEU A 45 3.64 5.32 6.53
CA LEU A 45 2.71 5.02 7.62
C LEU A 45 2.80 3.56 8.07
N HIS A 46 2.79 2.61 7.13
CA HIS A 46 2.90 1.18 7.46
C HIS A 46 4.25 0.86 8.12
N ARG A 47 5.34 1.52 7.70
CA ARG A 47 6.65 1.41 8.34
C ARG A 47 6.66 1.96 9.77
N TYR A 48 6.00 3.09 10.00
CA TYR A 48 5.93 3.70 11.33
C TYR A 48 5.17 2.81 12.32
N HIS A 49 4.00 2.32 11.93
CA HIS A 49 3.18 1.46 12.80
C HIS A 49 3.74 0.05 12.97
N ASN A 50 4.50 -0.44 11.97
CA ASN A 50 5.14 -1.77 11.97
C ASN A 50 4.17 -2.93 12.29
N ASP A 51 2.90 -2.76 11.93
CA ASP A 51 1.84 -3.74 12.20
C ASP A 51 1.64 -4.67 10.99
N HIS A 52 1.50 -4.10 9.79
CA HIS A 52 1.31 -4.85 8.55
C HIS A 52 1.81 -4.07 7.32
N VAL A 53 2.00 -4.78 6.21
CA VAL A 53 2.39 -4.18 4.93
C VAL A 53 1.21 -3.53 4.20
N PRO A 54 1.47 -2.55 3.31
CA PRO A 54 0.45 -2.01 2.41
C PRO A 54 -0.28 -3.10 1.62
N VAL A 55 -1.58 -2.92 1.39
CA VAL A 55 -2.43 -3.90 0.68
C VAL A 55 -1.87 -4.27 -0.70
N CYS A 56 -1.31 -3.32 -1.44
CA CYS A 56 -0.71 -3.58 -2.76
C CYS A 56 0.51 -4.51 -2.72
N LEU A 57 1.17 -4.67 -1.56
CA LEU A 57 2.30 -5.58 -1.38
C LEU A 57 1.90 -6.94 -0.80
N GLN A 58 0.70 -7.05 -0.22
CA GLN A 58 0.22 -8.29 0.39
C GLN A 58 0.19 -9.48 -0.59
N PRO A 59 -0.22 -9.37 -1.87
CA PRO A 59 -0.24 -10.52 -2.78
C PRO A 59 1.12 -11.21 -2.91
N ILE A 60 2.19 -10.43 -3.08
CA ILE A 60 3.58 -10.93 -3.23
C ILE A 60 3.99 -11.75 -2.01
N ILE A 61 3.62 -11.30 -0.81
CA ILE A 61 3.96 -11.97 0.45
C ILE A 61 3.05 -13.17 0.68
N ASN A 62 1.75 -13.04 0.42
CA ASN A 62 0.76 -14.09 0.59
C ASN A 62 1.10 -15.32 -0.26
N ASP A 63 1.57 -15.14 -1.48
CA ASP A 63 1.96 -16.27 -2.35
C ASP A 63 3.16 -17.04 -1.76
N LYS A 64 4.12 -16.33 -1.17
CA LYS A 64 5.26 -16.95 -0.47
C LYS A 64 4.82 -17.68 0.80
N ILE A 65 3.92 -17.07 1.59
CA ILE A 65 3.37 -17.68 2.80
C ILE A 65 2.57 -18.94 2.46
N LYS A 66 1.71 -18.90 1.43
CA LYS A 66 0.95 -20.06 0.95
C LYS A 66 1.88 -21.19 0.53
N ALA A 67 2.92 -20.89 -0.24
CA ALA A 67 3.90 -21.89 -0.66
C ALA A 67 4.60 -22.53 0.54
N LEU A 68 4.96 -21.75 1.56
CA LEU A 68 5.58 -22.26 2.78
C LEU A 68 4.62 -23.14 3.59
N ALA A 69 3.37 -22.71 3.77
CA ALA A 69 2.36 -23.47 4.49
C ALA A 69 2.07 -24.82 3.83
N GLY A 70 2.03 -24.86 2.49
CA GLY A 70 1.84 -26.08 1.72
C GLY A 70 2.92 -27.15 1.97
N VAL A 71 4.16 -26.76 2.30
CA VAL A 71 5.23 -27.72 2.67
C VAL A 71 4.88 -28.50 3.94
N ALA A 72 4.04 -27.93 4.81
CA ALA A 72 3.60 -28.54 6.05
C ALA A 72 2.16 -29.10 5.97
N GLU A 73 1.58 -29.23 4.76
CA GLU A 73 0.17 -29.63 4.57
C GLU A 73 -0.81 -28.69 5.30
N MET A 74 -0.42 -27.42 5.48
CA MET A 74 -1.23 -26.40 6.14
C MET A 74 -1.86 -25.45 5.12
N PHE A 75 -3.03 -24.92 5.49
CA PHE A 75 -3.70 -23.84 4.75
C PHE A 75 -3.53 -22.51 5.47
N VAL A 76 -3.54 -21.42 4.71
CA VAL A 76 -3.59 -20.06 5.24
C VAL A 76 -4.90 -19.39 4.86
N GLU A 77 -5.48 -18.70 5.83
CA GLU A 77 -6.72 -17.96 5.66
C GLU A 77 -6.46 -16.47 5.76
N LYS A 78 -7.17 -15.70 4.93
CA LYS A 78 -7.06 -14.26 4.95
C LYS A 78 -7.91 -13.72 6.11
N LYS A 79 -7.36 -12.80 6.89
CA LYS A 79 -8.12 -12.05 7.89
C LYS A 79 -9.26 -11.28 7.22
N GLU A 80 -10.44 -11.31 7.84
CA GLU A 80 -11.58 -10.50 7.44
C GLU A 80 -11.20 -9.01 7.39
N PRO A 81 -11.59 -8.28 6.32
CA PRO A 81 -11.30 -6.86 6.22
C PRO A 81 -12.14 -6.07 7.23
N THR A 82 -11.66 -4.88 7.56
CA THR A 82 -12.50 -3.90 8.28
C THR A 82 -13.76 -3.62 7.46
N PRO A 83 -14.96 -3.58 8.09
CA PRO A 83 -16.20 -3.26 7.40
C PRO A 83 -16.10 -1.96 6.59
N ILE A 84 -16.66 -1.95 5.38
CA ILE A 84 -16.52 -0.84 4.43
C ILE A 84 -17.19 0.43 4.94
N GLU A 85 -18.22 0.28 5.77
CA GLU A 85 -18.98 1.34 6.40
C GLU A 85 -18.08 2.26 7.23
N TYR A 86 -16.99 1.74 7.80
CA TYR A 86 -16.07 2.54 8.62
C TYR A 86 -15.31 3.55 7.74
N ARG A 87 -14.95 3.14 6.51
CA ARG A 87 -14.32 4.04 5.53
C ARG A 87 -15.31 5.09 5.04
N HIS A 88 -16.56 4.71 4.79
CA HIS A 88 -17.61 5.66 4.44
C HIS A 88 -17.83 6.68 5.56
N TYR A 89 -17.88 6.23 6.80
CA TYR A 89 -18.03 7.10 7.96
C TYR A 89 -16.90 8.15 8.05
N VAL A 90 -15.63 7.74 7.90
CA VAL A 90 -14.48 8.68 7.87
C VAL A 90 -14.68 9.72 6.78
N LYS A 91 -15.01 9.29 5.55
CA LYS A 91 -15.23 10.20 4.43
C LYS A 91 -16.37 11.19 4.67
N ASP A 92 -17.43 10.79 5.37
CA ASP A 92 -18.52 11.69 5.71
C ASP A 92 -18.13 12.68 6.81
N GLN A 93 -17.33 12.27 7.79
CA GLN A 93 -16.77 13.17 8.79
C GLN A 93 -15.83 14.22 8.17
N ASP A 94 -14.98 13.83 7.22
CA ASP A 94 -14.06 14.76 6.56
C ASP A 94 -14.81 15.88 5.84
N LYS A 95 -15.90 15.56 5.13
CA LYS A 95 -16.77 16.56 4.48
C LYS A 95 -17.39 17.53 5.48
N ILE A 96 -17.81 17.05 6.66
CA ILE A 96 -18.36 17.90 7.72
C ILE A 96 -17.28 18.85 8.24
N CYS A 97 -16.08 18.33 8.47
CA CYS A 97 -14.93 19.09 8.94
C CYS A 97 -14.53 20.20 7.95
N GLU A 98 -14.51 19.90 6.65
CA GLU A 98 -14.29 20.88 5.58
C GLU A 98 -15.38 21.95 5.52
N CYS A 99 -16.65 21.55 5.59
CA CYS A 99 -17.80 22.47 5.63
C CYS A 99 -17.74 23.40 6.86
N THR A 100 -17.23 22.91 7.98
CA THR A 100 -17.11 23.69 9.23
C THR A 100 -15.97 24.70 9.16
N LYS A 101 -14.82 24.33 8.57
CA LYS A 101 -13.71 25.28 8.32
C LYS A 101 -14.15 26.44 7.42
N ASN A 102 -14.82 26.12 6.31
CA ASN A 102 -15.29 27.14 5.36
C ASN A 102 -16.31 28.12 5.97
N LYS A 103 -17.03 27.74 7.03
CA LYS A 103 -17.99 28.61 7.74
C LYS A 103 -17.37 29.47 8.84
N ILE A 104 -16.15 29.16 9.28
CA ILE A 104 -15.42 29.93 10.30
C ILE A 104 -14.56 31.02 9.65
N ASP A 105 -14.18 30.81 8.39
CA ASP A 105 -13.35 31.71 7.59
C ASP A 105 -14.16 32.78 6.79
N GLU A 106 -15.51 32.80 6.94
CA GLU A 106 -16.45 33.82 6.42
C GLU A 106 -16.97 34.74 7.54
#